data_AF-A0A932ILF4-F1
#
_entry.id   AF-A0A932ILF4-F1
#
_cell.length_a   1.000
_cell.length_b   1.000
_cell.length_c   1.000
_cell.angle_alpha   90.00
_cell.angle_beta   90.00
_cell.angle_gamma   90.00
#
_symmetry.space_group_name_H-M   'P 1'
#
loop_
_entity.id
_entity.type
_entity.pdbx_description
1 polymer ?
#
loop_
_entity_poly.entity_id
_entity_poly.type
_entity_poly.pdbx_seq_one_letter_code
_entity_poly.pdbx_strand_id
1 'polypeptide(L)'
;MRALILVDLQNDFLPGGALAVAHGDETIPVANALIPLFELVVATQDFHPKNHESFASRHPGKRTGDLIDLHGLPQVLWPDHCVAGTRGAELA
;
A
#
# COMPACT_ATOMS: atom_id res chain seq x y z
N MET A 1 12.69 -11.29 -23.00
CA MET A 1 11.78 -11.39 -21.84
C MET A 1 11.62 -10.03 -21.20
N ARG A 2 10.37 -9.60 -20.97
CA ARG A 2 10.01 -8.39 -20.20
C ARG A 2 9.02 -8.79 -19.11
N ALA A 3 9.09 -8.12 -17.96
CA ALA A 3 8.18 -8.36 -16.85
C ALA A 3 7.34 -7.10 -16.52
N LEU A 4 6.12 -7.32 -16.04
CA LEU A 4 5.24 -6.30 -15.47
C LEU A 4 5.18 -6.52 -13.96
N ILE A 5 5.48 -5.47 -13.18
CA ILE A 5 5.34 -5.48 -11.73
C ILE A 5 4.16 -4.59 -11.37
N LEU A 6 3.12 -5.20 -10.81
CA LEU A 6 1.94 -4.52 -10.28
C LEU A 6 2.20 -4.21 -8.82
N VAL A 7 2.52 -2.95 -8.53
CA VAL A 7 2.88 -2.53 -7.17
C VAL A 7 1.63 -2.13 -6.42
N ASP A 8 1.29 -2.91 -5.38
CA ASP A 8 0.36 -2.56 -4.31
C ASP A 8 -1.02 -2.09 -4.79
N LEU A 9 -1.57 -2.78 -5.78
CA LEU A 9 -2.97 -2.61 -6.20
C LEU A 9 -3.92 -3.26 -5.16
N GLN A 10 -4.00 -2.66 -3.98
CA GLN A 10 -4.72 -3.17 -2.81
C GLN A 10 -5.83 -2.22 -2.37
N ASN A 11 -6.87 -2.79 -1.75
CA ASN A 11 -8.06 -2.05 -1.33
C ASN A 11 -7.77 -0.80 -0.49
N ASP A 12 -6.80 -0.86 0.43
CA ASP A 12 -6.48 0.28 1.29
C ASP A 12 -5.87 1.48 0.55
N PHE A 13 -5.31 1.27 -0.63
CA PHE A 13 -4.77 2.33 -1.48
C PHE A 13 -5.78 2.88 -2.50
N LEU A 14 -6.97 2.27 -2.61
CA LEU A 14 -8.04 2.73 -3.51
C LEU A 14 -9.03 3.67 -2.80
N PRO A 15 -9.86 4.43 -3.54
CA PRO A 15 -10.92 5.23 -2.93
C PRO A 15 -11.81 4.44 -1.97
N GLY A 16 -11.90 4.93 -0.73
CA GLY A 16 -12.62 4.27 0.36
C GLY A 16 -11.75 3.37 1.25
N GLY A 17 -10.49 3.13 0.88
CA GLY A 17 -9.47 2.46 1.69
C GLY A 17 -8.88 3.34 2.80
N ALA A 18 -8.14 2.72 3.73
CA ALA A 18 -7.55 3.41 4.87
C ALA A 18 -6.47 4.45 4.50
N LEU A 19 -5.73 4.21 3.40
CA LEU A 19 -4.71 5.11 2.83
C LEU A 19 -5.02 5.39 1.36
N ALA A 20 -6.28 5.76 1.09
CA ALA A 20 -6.79 5.94 -0.26
C ALA A 20 -5.99 6.97 -1.07
N VAL A 21 -5.54 6.56 -2.25
CA VAL A 21 -5.02 7.45 -3.29
C VAL A 21 -6.19 7.88 -4.17
N ALA A 22 -6.31 9.19 -4.39
CA ALA A 22 -7.34 9.74 -5.25
C ALA A 22 -7.24 9.14 -6.66
N HIS A 23 -8.35 8.62 -7.18
CA HIS A 23 -8.44 7.97 -8.49
C HIS A 23 -7.53 6.73 -8.65
N GLY A 24 -7.06 6.12 -7.54
CA GLY A 24 -6.18 4.95 -7.61
C GLY A 24 -6.81 3.74 -8.32
N ASP A 25 -8.13 3.61 -8.26
CA ASP A 25 -8.91 2.56 -8.91
C ASP A 25 -8.89 2.65 -10.45
N GLU A 26 -8.67 3.84 -11.02
CA GLU A 26 -8.54 4.03 -12.47
C GLU A 26 -7.31 3.31 -13.06
N THR A 27 -6.35 2.91 -12.21
CA THR A 27 -5.18 2.13 -12.63
C THR A 27 -5.50 0.65 -12.87
N ILE A 28 -6.55 0.09 -12.25
CA ILE A 28 -6.89 -1.33 -12.35
C ILE A 28 -7.23 -1.73 -13.80
N PRO A 29 -8.10 -1.01 -14.54
CA PRO A 29 -8.36 -1.33 -15.94
C PRO A 29 -7.11 -1.27 -16.82
N VAL A 30 -6.19 -0.34 -16.54
CA VAL A 30 -4.92 -0.20 -17.27
C VAL A 30 -4.02 -1.41 -16.98
N ALA A 31 -3.86 -1.79 -15.71
CA ALA A 31 -3.11 -2.98 -15.31
C ALA A 31 -3.67 -4.22 -16.00
N ASN A 32 -4.99 -4.44 -15.95
CA ASN A 32 -5.66 -5.58 -16.57
C ASN A 32 -5.45 -5.65 -18.09
N ALA A 33 -5.44 -4.50 -18.78
CA ALA A 33 -5.15 -4.43 -20.21
C ALA A 33 -3.69 -4.74 -20.55
N LEU A 34 -2.75 -4.46 -19.64
CA LEU A 34 -1.32 -4.69 -19.83
C LEU A 34 -0.90 -6.12 -19.51
N ILE A 35 -1.49 -6.78 -18.50
CA ILE A 35 -1.19 -8.15 -18.08
C ILE A 35 -0.97 -9.14 -19.26
N PRO A 36 -1.85 -9.23 -20.28
CA PRO A 36 -1.66 -10.19 -21.37
C PRO A 36 -0.50 -9.88 -22.31
N LEU A 37 0.13 -8.70 -22.21
CA LEU A 37 1.21 -8.25 -23.09
C LEU A 37 2.61 -8.61 -22.56
N PHE A 38 2.71 -9.20 -21.37
CA PHE A 38 3.97 -9.51 -20.70
C PHE A 38 4.11 -11.01 -20.42
N GLU A 39 5.34 -11.52 -20.56
CA GLU A 39 5.66 -12.93 -20.34
C GLU A 39 5.68 -13.28 -18.84
N LEU A 40 6.01 -12.31 -17.99
CA LEU A 40 6.02 -12.46 -16.54
C LEU A 40 5.27 -11.30 -15.90
N VAL A 41 4.32 -11.62 -15.03
CA VAL A 41 3.59 -10.65 -14.23
C VAL A 41 3.78 -11.01 -12.76
N VAL A 42 4.20 -10.03 -11.97
CA VAL A 42 4.38 -10.15 -10.53
C VAL A 42 3.56 -9.06 -9.87
N ALA A 43 2.76 -9.40 -8.86
CA ALA A 43 2.12 -8.42 -8.00
C ALA A 43 2.85 -8.36 -6.67
N THR A 44 3.04 -7.17 -6.12
CA THR A 44 3.45 -6.98 -4.73
C THR A 44 2.24 -6.67 -3.87
N GLN A 45 2.37 -6.97 -2.59
CA GLN A 45 1.41 -6.55 -1.58
C GLN A 45 2.20 -5.95 -0.44
N ASP A 46 1.83 -4.74 -0.06
CA ASP A 46 2.17 -4.25 1.26
C ASP A 46 1.42 -5.09 2.30
N PHE A 47 2.11 -5.54 3.33
CA PHE A 47 1.59 -6.61 4.20
C PHE A 47 2.09 -6.46 5.63
N HIS A 48 1.50 -5.50 6.32
CA HIS A 48 1.98 -5.06 7.62
C HIS A 48 1.44 -5.93 8.77
N PRO A 49 2.24 -6.16 9.83
CA PRO A 49 1.68 -6.58 11.11
C PRO A 49 0.81 -5.45 11.70
N LYS A 50 -0.16 -5.81 12.55
CA LYS A 50 -1.06 -4.84 13.22
C LYS A 50 -0.33 -3.73 14.00
N ASN A 51 0.91 -3.99 14.40
CA ASN A 51 1.72 -3.08 15.20
C ASN A 51 2.92 -2.50 14.45
N HIS A 52 2.84 -2.39 13.12
CA HIS A 52 3.95 -1.90 12.31
C HIS A 52 4.35 -0.46 12.69
N GLU A 53 5.65 -0.19 12.73
CA GLU A 53 6.18 1.08 13.24
C GLU A 53 5.97 2.26 12.29
N SER A 54 5.58 2.02 11.04
CA SER A 54 5.16 3.08 10.12
C SER A 54 3.79 3.69 10.49
N PHE A 55 3.01 3.05 11.36
CA PHE A 55 1.67 3.52 11.69
C PHE A 55 1.68 4.59 12.77
N ALA A 56 0.96 5.69 12.54
CA ALA A 56 0.77 6.76 13.51
C ALA A 56 0.14 6.25 14.82
N SER A 57 -0.71 5.22 14.77
CA SER A 57 -1.29 4.57 15.96
C SER A 57 -0.25 3.96 16.91
N ARG A 58 0.99 3.75 16.43
CA ARG A 58 2.10 3.27 17.26
C ARG A 58 2.89 4.32 18.00
N HIS A 59 2.66 5.60 17.72
CA HIS A 59 3.46 6.70 18.26
C HIS A 59 2.56 7.69 19.01
N PRO A 60 2.43 7.58 20.35
CA PRO A 60 1.59 8.47 21.15
C PRO A 60 1.91 9.94 20.93
N GLY A 61 0.88 10.75 20.67
CA GLY A 61 1.02 12.18 20.43
C GLY A 61 1.46 12.57 19.02
N LYS A 62 1.65 11.59 18.11
CA LYS A 62 1.89 11.83 16.68
C LYS A 62 0.61 11.67 15.87
N ARG A 63 0.66 12.14 14.63
CA ARG A 63 -0.44 12.08 13.65
C ARG A 63 0.06 11.53 12.33
N THR A 64 -0.87 11.04 11.51
CA THR A 64 -0.61 10.73 10.11
C THR A 64 0.03 11.94 9.40
N GLY A 65 1.07 11.69 8.63
CA GLY A 65 1.86 12.69 7.92
C GLY A 65 3.02 13.28 8.73
N ASP A 66 3.10 13.04 10.04
CA ASP A 66 4.26 13.46 10.83
C ASP A 66 5.52 12.71 10.36
N LEU A 67 6.63 13.42 10.24
CA LEU A 67 7.95 12.83 10.02
C LEU A 67 8.64 12.59 11.38
N ILE A 68 9.11 11.37 11.61
CA ILE A 68 9.86 10.99 12.81
C ILE A 68 11.24 10.45 12.44
N ASP A 69 12.14 10.39 13.43
CA ASP A 69 13.32 9.53 13.35
C ASP A 69 12.92 8.14 13.85
N LEU A 70 13.12 7.12 13.01
CA LEU A 70 12.92 5.72 13.33
C LEU A 70 14.22 4.97 13.05
N HIS A 71 14.88 4.52 14.12
CA HIS A 71 16.19 3.85 14.06
C HIS A 71 17.28 4.66 13.32
N GLY A 72 17.27 5.99 13.45
CA GLY A 72 18.23 6.88 12.79
C GLY A 72 17.90 7.20 11.34
N LEU A 73 16.71 6.83 10.86
CA LEU A 73 16.21 7.12 9.52
C LEU A 73 14.90 7.93 9.57
N PRO A 74 14.68 8.84 8.61
CA PRO A 74 13.42 9.57 8.51
C PRO A 74 12.27 8.64 8.09
N GLN A 75 11.17 8.63 8.86
CA GLN A 75 9.97 7.84 8.59
C GLN A 75 8.73 8.74 8.64
N VAL A 76 7.92 8.71 7.57
CA VAL A 76 6.58 9.34 7.56
C VAL A 76 5.60 8.39 8.22
N LEU A 77 4.79 8.89 9.14
CA LEU A 77 3.76 8.09 9.78
C LEU A 77 2.48 8.05 8.94
N TRP A 78 1.91 6.85 8.78
CA TRP A 78 0.73 6.56 7.97
C TRP A 78 -0.44 6.15 8.86
N PRO A 79 -1.71 6.19 8.36
CA PRO A 79 -2.78 5.46 9.05
C PRO A 79 -2.47 3.97 9.06
N ASP A 80 -3.13 3.20 9.92
CA ASP A 80 -3.06 1.72 9.83
C ASP A 80 -3.67 1.30 8.49
N HIS A 81 -2.87 0.62 7.66
CA HIS A 81 -3.26 0.19 6.31
C HIS A 81 -2.60 -1.15 5.98
N CYS A 82 -3.14 -1.85 4.99
CA CYS A 82 -2.59 -3.10 4.45
C CYS A 82 -2.20 -4.10 5.54
N VAL A 83 -3.00 -4.14 6.62
CA VAL A 83 -2.75 -5.04 7.75
C VAL A 83 -3.01 -6.48 7.31
N ALA A 84 -2.05 -7.36 7.58
CA ALA A 84 -2.09 -8.75 7.20
C ALA A 84 -3.41 -9.45 7.57
N GLY A 85 -4.03 -10.11 6.58
CA GLY A 85 -5.28 -10.86 6.74
C GLY A 85 -6.54 -10.00 6.87
N THR A 86 -6.46 -8.69 6.61
CA THR A 86 -7.64 -7.81 6.51
C THR A 86 -8.02 -7.58 5.06
N ARG A 87 -9.29 -7.18 4.83
CA ARG A 87 -9.78 -6.79 3.50
C ARG A 87 -8.92 -5.69 2.86
N GLY A 88 -8.41 -4.76 3.66
CA GLY A 88 -7.56 -3.66 3.20
C GLY A 88 -6.29 -4.13 2.48
N ALA A 89 -5.73 -5.26 2.91
CA ALA A 89 -4.51 -5.84 2.33
C ALA A 89 -4.75 -6.75 1.11
N GLU A 90 -6.01 -7.09 0.79
CA GLU A 90 -6.32 -7.90 -0.39
C GLU A 90 -6.03 -7.10 -1.67
N LEU A 91 -5.55 -7.79 -2.71
CA LEU A 91 -5.48 -7.22 -4.06
C LEU A 91 -6.90 -6.89 -4.55
N ALA A 92 -7.02 -5.78 -5.25
CA ALA A 92 -8.28 -5.27 -5.79
C ALA A 92 -8.52 -5.67 -7.24
#